data_AF-A0A819LFK8-F1
#
_entry.id   AF-A0A819LFK8-F1
#
_cell.length_a   1.000
_cell.length_b   1.000
_cell.length_c   1.000
_cell.angle_alpha   90.00
_cell.angle_beta   90.00
_cell.angle_gamma   90.00
#
_symmetry.space_group_name_H-M   'P 1'
#
loop_
_entity.id
_entity.type
_entity.pdbx_description
1 polymer ?
#
loop_
_entity_poly.entity_id
_entity_poly.type
_entity_poly.pdbx_seq_one_letter_code
_entity_poly.pdbx_strand_id
1 'polypeptide(L)'
;LYAYYRVVDGGVIGKTSVGSNEFDKNNPSQSSAGRYYVIAAVNIDNNDTTGCWLHSGSYHPTAPGFDANFEVEFFNGSYNQDSFFDHAANNNTEVNYLKNENKKNHFLLLPSTYHFFSEYIYWKNKPTENETKGCFDGPYQLPRPYINSYICFTQDKAPGPFHGVISYSRSEKGNELEMRTPFEGFLLNKDTDRPTLQLGMTINISLTLEASAEYSIPREWATDTAATIQYTLSNSTT
;
A
#
# COMPACT_ATOMS: atom_id res chain seq x y z
N LEU A 1 4.61 6.72 -10.71
CA LEU A 1 3.90 5.57 -11.31
C LEU A 1 2.42 5.92 -11.42
N TYR A 2 1.77 5.59 -12.53
CA TYR A 2 0.33 5.73 -12.70
C TYR A 2 -0.27 4.34 -12.86
N ALA A 3 -1.39 4.10 -12.21
CA ALA A 3 -2.18 2.88 -12.34
C ALA A 3 -3.65 3.27 -12.57
N TYR A 4 -4.28 2.62 -13.54
CA TYR A 4 -5.67 2.86 -13.87
C TYR A 4 -6.47 1.57 -13.70
N TYR A 5 -7.58 1.67 -12.99
CA TYR A 5 -8.48 0.57 -12.66
C TYR A 5 -9.84 0.88 -13.25
N ARG A 6 -10.46 -0.15 -13.82
CA ARG A 6 -11.84 -0.10 -14.29
C ARG A 6 -12.55 -1.39 -13.92
N VAL A 7 -13.69 -1.24 -13.26
CA VAL A 7 -14.62 -2.35 -13.03
C VAL A 7 -15.77 -2.26 -14.02
N VAL A 8 -16.26 -3.43 -14.42
CA VAL A 8 -17.39 -3.59 -15.36
C VAL A 8 -18.66 -4.01 -14.60
N ASP A 9 -19.78 -4.13 -15.32
CA ASP A 9 -21.04 -4.71 -14.83
C ASP A 9 -21.62 -4.04 -13.56
N GLY A 10 -21.40 -2.73 -13.42
CA GLY A 10 -21.96 -1.94 -12.33
C GLY A 10 -21.18 -2.00 -11.02
N GLY A 11 -19.98 -2.58 -11.01
CA GLY A 11 -19.06 -2.49 -9.88
C GLY A 11 -18.73 -1.03 -9.51
N VAL A 12 -18.49 -0.78 -8.22
CA VAL A 12 -18.10 0.54 -7.70
C VAL A 12 -16.86 0.37 -6.84
N ILE A 13 -15.75 0.94 -7.28
CA ILE A 13 -14.46 0.90 -6.58
C ILE A 13 -14.59 1.66 -5.25
N GLY A 14 -14.10 1.09 -4.15
CA GLY A 14 -14.11 1.74 -2.84
C GLY A 14 -15.47 1.78 -2.13
N LYS A 15 -16.49 1.07 -2.65
CA LYS A 15 -17.78 0.94 -1.98
C LYS A 15 -17.71 -0.22 -0.97
N THR A 16 -17.70 0.11 0.31
CA THR A 16 -17.74 -0.85 1.42
C THR A 16 -19.07 -0.75 2.16
N SER A 17 -19.35 -1.68 3.07
CA SER A 17 -20.46 -1.47 4.00
C SER A 17 -20.13 -0.36 4.99
N VAL A 18 -21.17 0.20 5.59
CA VAL A 18 -21.07 1.20 6.65
C VAL A 18 -21.60 0.56 7.95
N GLY A 19 -20.71 0.41 8.92
CA GLY A 19 -21.04 -0.13 10.25
C GLY A 19 -21.30 0.97 11.27
N SER A 20 -21.77 0.59 12.47
CA SER A 20 -21.86 1.52 13.60
C SER A 20 -20.46 1.96 14.00
N ASN A 21 -20.24 3.29 14.08
CA ASN A 21 -18.95 3.98 14.18
C ASN A 21 -18.00 3.65 15.36
N GLU A 22 -18.20 2.57 16.11
CA GLU A 22 -17.27 2.14 17.15
C GLU A 22 -16.31 1.09 16.58
N PHE A 23 -15.17 1.57 16.07
CA PHE A 23 -13.99 0.72 15.95
C PHE A 23 -13.59 0.25 17.36
N ASP A 24 -14.04 -0.94 17.74
CA ASP A 24 -13.56 -1.59 18.96
C ASP A 24 -12.22 -2.27 18.66
N LYS A 25 -11.13 -1.62 19.07
CA LYS A 25 -9.76 -2.16 19.00
C LYS A 25 -9.62 -3.51 19.70
N ASN A 26 -10.50 -3.84 20.64
CA ASN A 26 -10.49 -5.12 21.38
C ASN A 26 -11.37 -6.18 20.72
N ASN A 27 -12.25 -5.81 19.78
CA ASN A 27 -13.10 -6.75 19.08
C ASN A 27 -13.33 -6.38 17.60
N PRO A 28 -12.25 -6.34 16.79
CA PRO A 28 -12.31 -5.89 15.41
C PRO A 28 -13.05 -6.85 14.45
N SER A 29 -13.62 -7.94 14.97
CA SER A 29 -14.48 -8.91 14.26
C SER A 29 -15.98 -8.58 14.33
N GLN A 30 -16.38 -7.65 15.22
CA GLN A 30 -17.75 -7.19 15.39
C GLN A 30 -18.08 -5.90 14.63
N SER A 31 -17.07 -5.22 14.06
CA SER A 31 -17.30 -4.13 13.12
C SER A 31 -17.98 -4.69 11.87
N SER A 32 -19.22 -4.29 11.62
CA SER A 32 -19.85 -4.55 10.32
C SER A 32 -19.22 -3.71 9.21
N ALA A 33 -18.53 -2.61 9.54
CA ALA A 33 -17.82 -1.80 8.55
C ALA A 33 -16.66 -2.60 7.94
N GLY A 34 -16.52 -2.53 6.63
CA GLY A 34 -15.41 -3.16 5.96
C GLY A 34 -14.69 -2.25 4.99
N ARG A 35 -13.87 -2.91 4.19
CA ARG A 35 -12.65 -2.37 3.61
C ARG A 35 -12.57 -2.70 2.13
N TYR A 36 -11.97 -1.79 1.38
CA TYR A 36 -11.72 -1.96 -0.04
C TYR A 36 -10.34 -1.39 -0.35
N TYR A 37 -9.52 -2.16 -1.04
CA TYR A 37 -8.15 -1.81 -1.36
C TYR A 37 -7.97 -1.75 -2.86
N VAL A 38 -7.30 -0.69 -3.31
CA VAL A 38 -6.82 -0.55 -4.67
C VAL A 38 -5.32 -0.61 -4.62
N ILE A 39 -4.76 -1.72 -5.09
CA ILE A 39 -3.40 -2.13 -4.80
C ILE A 39 -2.62 -2.28 -6.10
N ALA A 40 -1.42 -1.73 -6.13
CA ALA A 40 -0.42 -2.12 -7.10
C ALA A 40 0.73 -2.80 -6.37
N ALA A 41 0.86 -4.10 -6.61
CA ALA A 41 1.98 -4.91 -6.13
C ALA A 41 3.13 -4.81 -7.13
N VAL A 42 4.33 -4.54 -6.65
CA VAL A 42 5.53 -4.32 -7.48
C VAL A 42 6.65 -5.25 -7.05
N ASN A 43 7.18 -5.99 -8.01
CA ASN A 43 8.49 -6.63 -7.95
C ASN A 43 9.48 -5.66 -8.59
N ILE A 44 10.28 -5.03 -7.73
CA ILE A 44 11.10 -3.84 -8.01
C ILE A 44 12.39 -4.22 -8.73
N ASP A 45 13.00 -5.34 -8.33
CA ASP A 45 14.30 -5.79 -8.83
C ASP A 45 14.21 -6.94 -9.83
N ASN A 46 13.00 -7.43 -10.11
CA ASN A 46 12.70 -8.61 -10.91
C ASN A 46 13.36 -9.88 -10.36
N ASN A 47 13.54 -9.97 -9.04
CA ASN A 47 14.11 -11.11 -8.37
C ASN A 47 13.02 -11.90 -7.63
N ASP A 48 12.76 -13.12 -8.08
CA ASP A 48 11.73 -13.98 -7.49
C ASP A 48 12.09 -14.49 -6.06
N THR A 49 13.29 -14.17 -5.57
CA THR A 49 13.76 -14.57 -4.23
C THR A 49 13.58 -13.50 -3.15
N THR A 50 13.36 -12.24 -3.53
CA THR A 50 13.01 -11.14 -2.62
C THR A 50 11.49 -10.96 -2.58
N GLY A 51 10.98 -10.14 -1.66
CA GLY A 51 9.56 -9.89 -1.58
C GLY A 51 8.75 -11.12 -1.19
N CYS A 52 7.43 -11.02 -1.37
CA CYS A 52 6.49 -12.08 -1.08
C CYS A 52 5.86 -12.65 -2.36
N TRP A 53 5.19 -13.78 -2.21
CA TRP A 53 4.35 -14.33 -3.27
C TRP A 53 2.95 -13.71 -3.24
N LEU A 54 2.40 -13.35 -4.40
CA LEU A 54 1.05 -12.80 -4.52
C LEU A 54 -0.02 -13.73 -3.92
N HIS A 55 0.07 -15.04 -4.16
CA HIS A 55 -0.93 -15.99 -3.65
C HIS A 55 -1.00 -16.05 -2.12
N SER A 56 0.07 -15.66 -1.42
CA SER A 56 0.07 -15.56 0.05
C SER A 56 -0.84 -14.45 0.56
N GLY A 57 -1.18 -13.47 -0.30
CA GLY A 57 -2.22 -12.46 -0.08
C GLY A 57 -3.59 -12.85 -0.65
N SER A 58 -3.79 -14.10 -1.08
CA SER A 58 -5.00 -14.56 -1.81
C SER A 58 -5.16 -13.95 -3.21
N TYR A 59 -4.06 -13.44 -3.79
CA TYR A 59 -4.06 -12.89 -5.14
C TYR A 59 -3.84 -13.98 -6.19
N HIS A 60 -4.54 -13.88 -7.33
CA HIS A 60 -4.39 -14.78 -8.47
C HIS A 60 -4.27 -14.00 -9.77
N PRO A 61 -3.32 -14.32 -10.67
CA PRO A 61 -2.48 -15.51 -10.67
C PRO A 61 -1.32 -15.47 -9.66
N THR A 62 -0.84 -16.65 -9.28
CA THR A 62 0.33 -16.80 -8.41
C THR A 62 1.59 -16.29 -9.11
N ALA A 63 2.26 -15.29 -8.52
CA ALA A 63 3.57 -14.83 -8.95
C ALA A 63 4.47 -14.49 -7.72
N PRO A 64 5.78 -14.76 -7.78
CA PRO A 64 6.75 -14.46 -6.72
C PRO A 64 7.35 -13.05 -6.85
N GLY A 65 8.15 -12.65 -5.87
CA GLY A 65 9.08 -11.52 -6.01
C GLY A 65 8.52 -10.15 -5.63
N PHE A 66 7.32 -10.05 -5.06
CA PHE A 66 6.67 -8.74 -4.88
C PHE A 66 7.18 -8.05 -3.62
N ASP A 67 8.11 -7.12 -3.80
CA ASP A 67 8.82 -6.39 -2.75
C ASP A 67 7.97 -5.28 -2.11
N ALA A 68 7.01 -4.73 -2.85
CA ALA A 68 6.26 -3.57 -2.40
C ALA A 68 4.79 -3.63 -2.81
N ASN A 69 3.93 -3.04 -1.98
CA ASN A 69 2.62 -2.56 -2.41
C ASN A 69 2.58 -1.05 -2.27
N PHE A 70 1.75 -0.42 -3.09
CA PHE A 70 1.16 0.86 -2.73
C PHE A 70 -0.33 0.79 -2.92
N GLU A 71 -1.05 1.35 -1.96
CA GLU A 71 -2.47 1.08 -1.79
C GLU A 71 -3.25 2.36 -1.51
N VAL A 72 -4.47 2.39 -2.03
CA VAL A 72 -5.52 3.29 -1.52
C VAL A 72 -6.57 2.42 -0.85
N GLU A 73 -6.79 2.66 0.45
CA GLU A 73 -7.79 1.98 1.25
C GLU A 73 -9.03 2.86 1.42
N PHE A 74 -10.20 2.23 1.30
CA PHE A 74 -11.48 2.74 1.75
C PHE A 74 -11.95 1.89 2.92
N PHE A 75 -12.51 2.55 3.94
CA PHE A 75 -13.07 1.93 5.12
C PHE A 75 -14.39 2.61 5.49
N ASN A 76 -15.38 1.83 5.89
CA ASN A 76 -16.65 2.35 6.41
C ASN A 76 -17.35 3.36 5.45
N GLY A 77 -17.29 3.09 4.15
CA GLY A 77 -17.92 3.86 3.08
C GLY A 77 -17.13 5.08 2.63
N SER A 78 -15.97 5.33 3.21
CA SER A 78 -15.16 6.54 2.97
C SER A 78 -13.71 6.19 2.71
N TYR A 79 -12.97 7.17 2.17
CA TYR A 79 -11.51 7.08 2.10
C TYR A 79 -10.90 6.86 3.49
N ASN A 80 -9.92 5.96 3.59
CA ASN A 80 -9.21 5.67 4.83
C ASN A 80 -7.74 6.11 4.79
N GLN A 81 -6.97 5.61 3.84
CA GLN A 81 -5.54 5.91 3.79
C GLN A 81 -4.94 5.65 2.41
N ASP A 82 -3.76 6.23 2.22
CA ASP A 82 -2.86 5.88 1.14
C ASP A 82 -1.48 5.50 1.69
N SER A 83 -1.06 4.26 1.45
CA SER A 83 0.10 3.68 2.13
C SER A 83 1.04 2.96 1.18
N PHE A 84 2.30 2.87 1.63
CA PHE A 84 3.36 2.08 1.02
C PHE A 84 3.66 0.90 1.92
N PHE A 85 3.97 -0.22 1.30
CA PHE A 85 4.36 -1.46 1.97
C PHE A 85 5.77 -1.83 1.53
N ASP A 86 6.56 -2.27 2.49
CA ASP A 86 7.87 -2.90 2.27
C ASP A 86 7.77 -4.36 2.75
N HIS A 87 7.82 -5.29 1.80
CA HIS A 87 7.70 -6.73 2.02
C HIS A 87 9.10 -7.34 2.14
N ALA A 88 9.78 -7.08 3.26
CA ALA A 88 11.16 -7.50 3.51
C ALA A 88 11.35 -8.20 4.88
N ALA A 89 10.32 -8.89 5.38
CA ALA A 89 10.36 -9.59 6.66
C ALA A 89 9.62 -10.94 6.67
N ASN A 90 10.04 -11.85 7.56
CA ASN A 90 9.44 -13.17 7.79
C ASN A 90 8.98 -13.38 9.23
N ASN A 91 9.19 -12.39 10.10
CA ASN A 91 8.76 -12.42 11.50
C ASN A 91 8.74 -11.00 12.09
N ASN A 92 8.17 -10.85 13.28
CA ASN A 92 8.05 -9.55 13.98
C ASN A 92 9.41 -8.91 14.31
N THR A 93 10.46 -9.70 14.56
CA THR A 93 11.80 -9.15 14.81
C THR A 93 12.33 -8.46 13.57
N GLU A 94 12.15 -9.08 12.40
CA GLU A 94 12.52 -8.51 11.10
C GLU A 94 11.64 -7.30 10.76
N VAL A 95 10.34 -7.30 11.06
CA VAL A 95 9.49 -6.10 10.90
C VAL A 95 10.02 -4.92 11.72
N ASN A 96 10.49 -5.15 12.95
CA ASN A 96 11.07 -4.09 13.76
C ASN A 96 12.39 -3.57 13.17
N TYR A 97 13.22 -4.44 12.62
CA TYR A 97 14.43 -4.05 11.90
C TYR A 97 14.07 -3.22 10.65
N LEU A 98 13.11 -3.70 9.86
CA LEU A 98 12.59 -3.04 8.66
C LEU A 98 12.10 -1.62 8.96
N LYS A 99 11.22 -1.46 9.94
CA LYS A 99 10.72 -0.15 10.37
C LYS A 99 11.86 0.79 10.80
N ASN A 100 12.91 0.27 11.44
CA ASN A 100 14.06 1.08 11.84
C ASN A 100 14.89 1.53 10.64
N GLU A 101 14.97 0.73 9.58
CA GLU A 101 15.62 1.12 8.34
C GLU A 101 14.75 2.09 7.52
N ASN A 102 13.44 1.90 7.46
CA ASN A 102 12.55 2.87 6.79
C ASN A 102 12.62 4.27 7.46
N LYS A 103 12.76 4.35 8.80
CA LYS A 103 13.00 5.63 9.51
C LYS A 103 14.31 6.31 9.10
N LYS A 104 15.28 5.55 8.58
CA LYS A 104 16.54 6.06 8.03
C LYS A 104 16.44 6.36 6.53
N ASN A 105 15.23 6.34 5.96
CA ASN A 105 14.96 6.50 4.54
C ASN A 105 15.49 5.33 3.68
N HIS A 106 15.48 4.12 4.23
CA HIS A 106 15.88 2.92 3.49
C HIS A 106 14.68 2.00 3.22
N PHE A 107 14.64 1.44 2.02
CA PHE A 107 13.79 0.36 1.57
C PHE A 107 14.63 -0.90 1.41
N LEU A 108 14.10 -2.04 1.80
CA LEU A 108 14.83 -3.30 1.81
C LEU A 108 14.31 -4.23 0.71
N LEU A 109 15.21 -4.94 0.06
CA LEU A 109 14.88 -5.97 -0.92
C LEU A 109 15.35 -7.30 -0.35
N LEU A 110 14.51 -7.90 0.49
CA LEU A 110 14.80 -9.16 1.19
C LEU A 110 13.65 -10.16 0.98
N PRO A 111 13.91 -11.47 1.12
CA PRO A 111 12.85 -12.47 1.12
C PRO A 111 11.83 -12.18 2.23
N SER A 112 10.54 -12.34 1.93
CA SER A 112 9.49 -12.12 2.92
C SER A 112 8.32 -13.08 2.78
N THR A 113 7.42 -13.01 3.77
CA THR A 113 6.08 -13.58 3.68
C THR A 113 5.06 -12.45 3.75
N TYR A 114 3.88 -12.69 3.18
CA TYR A 114 2.82 -11.69 3.11
C TYR A 114 2.36 -11.13 4.47
N HIS A 115 2.56 -11.87 5.56
CA HIS A 115 2.10 -11.45 6.89
C HIS A 115 3.04 -10.48 7.61
N PHE A 116 4.28 -10.31 7.12
CA PHE A 116 5.31 -9.53 7.81
C PHE A 116 5.85 -8.46 6.87
N PHE A 117 5.28 -7.27 7.00
CA PHE A 117 5.66 -6.07 6.24
C PHE A 117 5.69 -4.86 7.17
N SER A 118 6.31 -3.79 6.70
CA SER A 118 6.04 -2.46 7.24
C SER A 118 5.07 -1.72 6.31
N GLU A 119 4.03 -1.14 6.89
CA GLU A 119 3.12 -0.24 6.20
C GLU A 119 3.32 1.18 6.71
N TYR A 120 3.42 2.16 5.81
CA TYR A 120 3.59 3.56 6.18
C TYR A 120 2.95 4.55 5.20
N ILE A 121 2.52 5.68 5.76
CA ILE A 121 2.17 6.89 5.02
C ILE A 121 3.45 7.69 4.79
N TYR A 122 3.63 8.25 3.60
CA TYR A 122 4.74 9.14 3.28
C TYR A 122 4.20 10.56 3.02
N TRP A 123 4.86 11.58 3.58
CA TRP A 123 4.61 13.00 3.30
C TRP A 123 5.87 13.68 2.78
N LYS A 124 5.73 14.54 1.75
CA LYS A 124 6.83 15.37 1.24
C LYS A 124 7.20 16.53 2.17
N ASN A 125 6.24 16.97 2.97
CA ASN A 125 6.35 18.09 3.89
C ASN A 125 5.92 17.64 5.29
N LYS A 126 6.19 18.47 6.31
CA LYS A 126 5.73 18.21 7.67
C LYS A 126 4.19 18.08 7.70
N PRO A 127 3.64 16.93 8.15
CA PRO A 127 2.21 16.78 8.29
C PRO A 127 1.67 17.65 9.44
N THR A 128 0.41 18.02 9.34
CA THR A 128 -0.36 18.70 10.38
C THR A 128 -0.68 17.74 11.52
N GLU A 129 -1.04 18.28 12.69
CA GLU A 129 -1.44 17.48 13.85
C GLU A 129 -2.61 16.54 13.52
N ASN A 130 -3.58 17.03 12.74
CA ASN A 130 -4.73 16.26 12.29
C ASN A 130 -4.33 15.06 11.41
N GLU A 131 -3.41 15.26 10.47
CA GLU A 131 -2.89 14.17 9.60
C GLU A 131 -2.11 13.12 10.39
N THR A 132 -1.55 13.49 11.54
CA THR A 132 -0.78 12.58 12.40
C THR A 132 -1.60 11.91 13.50
N LYS A 133 -2.91 12.16 13.59
CA LYS A 133 -3.73 11.73 14.72
C LYS A 133 -3.76 10.21 14.93
N GLY A 134 -3.59 9.42 13.87
CA GLY A 134 -3.50 7.97 13.95
C GLY A 134 -2.08 7.40 13.81
N CYS A 135 -1.06 8.27 13.84
CA CYS A 135 0.34 7.86 13.88
C CYS A 135 0.72 7.48 15.30
N PHE A 136 0.49 6.22 15.68
CA PHE A 136 0.66 5.73 17.05
C PHE A 136 2.06 6.00 17.62
N ASP A 137 3.10 5.86 16.81
CA ASP A 137 4.49 6.10 17.22
C ASP A 137 5.03 7.46 16.73
N GLY A 138 4.13 8.35 16.30
CA GLY A 138 4.44 9.67 15.76
C GLY A 138 4.94 9.69 14.31
N PRO A 139 4.95 10.86 13.65
CA PRO A 139 5.61 11.03 12.37
C PRO A 139 7.12 11.05 12.55
N TYR A 140 7.85 10.34 11.69
CA TYR A 140 9.30 10.28 11.68
C TYR A 140 9.83 11.15 10.55
N GLN A 141 10.61 12.17 10.89
CA GLN A 141 11.32 12.98 9.90
C GLN A 141 12.44 12.15 9.27
N LEU A 142 12.50 12.12 7.94
CA LEU A 142 13.55 11.42 7.23
C LEU A 142 14.88 12.18 7.30
N PRO A 143 16.04 11.48 7.29
CA PRO A 143 17.35 12.13 7.28
C PRO A 143 17.64 12.84 5.95
N ARG A 144 18.79 13.55 5.89
CA ARG A 144 19.27 14.16 4.64
C ARG A 144 19.40 13.10 3.53
N PRO A 145 19.12 13.47 2.26
CA PRO A 145 18.71 14.81 1.79
C PRO A 145 17.21 15.12 1.96
N TYR A 146 16.41 14.21 2.50
CA TYR A 146 14.94 14.27 2.56
C TYR A 146 14.40 14.88 3.86
N ILE A 147 15.10 15.84 4.45
CA ILE A 147 14.76 16.42 5.77
C ILE A 147 13.37 17.08 5.84
N ASN A 148 12.73 17.37 4.72
CA ASN A 148 11.37 17.92 4.72
C ASN A 148 10.30 16.82 4.71
N SER A 149 10.69 15.58 4.44
CA SER A 149 9.79 14.45 4.29
C SER A 149 9.66 13.65 5.58
N TYR A 150 8.51 13.01 5.73
CA TYR A 150 8.10 12.29 6.93
C TYR A 150 7.46 10.97 6.56
N ILE A 151 7.62 9.97 7.42
CA ILE A 151 6.82 8.73 7.36
C ILE A 151 6.06 8.51 8.66
N CYS A 152 4.96 7.76 8.59
CA CYS A 152 4.19 7.31 9.73
C CYS A 152 3.78 5.87 9.52
N PHE A 153 4.18 4.98 10.42
CA PHE A 153 3.72 3.60 10.36
C PHE A 153 2.28 3.51 10.83
N THR A 154 1.45 2.85 10.03
CA THR A 154 0.06 2.59 10.38
C THR A 154 -0.06 1.23 11.05
N GLN A 155 -1.18 1.03 11.73
CA GLN A 155 -1.58 -0.27 12.26
C GLN A 155 -2.77 -0.73 11.43
N ASP A 156 -2.90 -2.05 11.24
CA ASP A 156 -4.08 -2.62 10.59
C ASP A 156 -5.35 -2.08 11.27
N LYS A 157 -6.29 -1.60 10.44
CA LYS A 157 -7.58 -0.99 10.85
C LYS A 157 -7.46 0.34 11.61
N ALA A 158 -6.33 1.05 11.51
CA ALA A 158 -6.25 2.40 12.05
C ALA A 158 -7.32 3.30 11.40
N PRO A 159 -8.14 4.02 12.20
CA PRO A 159 -9.16 4.89 11.66
C PRO A 159 -8.52 6.13 11.05
N GLY A 160 -8.63 6.27 9.72
CA GLY A 160 -8.22 7.45 8.98
C GLY A 160 -9.18 8.65 9.12
N PRO A 161 -9.10 9.65 8.22
CA PRO A 161 -8.32 9.62 6.98
C PRO A 161 -6.84 9.98 7.16
N PHE A 162 -5.94 9.21 6.53
CA PHE A 162 -4.52 9.55 6.38
C PHE A 162 -4.23 9.93 4.94
N HIS A 163 -3.81 11.16 4.69
CA HIS A 163 -3.52 11.66 3.34
C HIS A 163 -2.01 11.83 3.15
N GLY A 164 -1.36 10.84 2.55
CA GLY A 164 0.03 10.87 2.12
C GLY A 164 0.21 11.49 0.74
N VAL A 165 1.27 11.07 0.06
CA VAL A 165 1.68 11.60 -1.25
C VAL A 165 1.05 10.88 -2.43
N ILE A 166 0.37 9.77 -2.21
CA ILE A 166 -0.37 9.09 -3.27
C ILE A 166 -1.64 9.90 -3.51
N SER A 167 -1.91 10.20 -4.78
CA SER A 167 -3.14 10.86 -5.18
C SER A 167 -3.96 9.91 -6.03
N TYR A 168 -5.28 9.97 -5.90
CA TYR A 168 -6.17 9.24 -6.79
C TYR A 168 -7.36 10.12 -7.23
N SER A 169 -7.98 9.74 -8.33
CA SER A 169 -9.22 10.33 -8.82
C SER A 169 -10.18 9.21 -9.20
N ARG A 170 -11.46 9.38 -8.87
CA ARG A 170 -12.52 8.45 -9.23
C ARG A 170 -13.46 9.10 -10.23
N SER A 171 -13.91 8.32 -11.21
CA SER A 171 -15.00 8.73 -12.10
C SER A 171 -16.27 9.03 -11.29
N GLU A 172 -17.17 9.84 -11.85
CA GLU A 172 -18.45 10.19 -11.22
C GLU A 172 -19.29 8.96 -10.85
N LYS A 173 -19.26 7.92 -11.69
CA LYS A 173 -19.93 6.64 -11.44
C LYS A 173 -19.17 5.73 -10.46
N GLY A 174 -17.92 6.06 -10.15
CA GLY A 174 -17.05 5.32 -9.24
C GLY A 174 -16.56 3.97 -9.76
N ASN A 175 -16.77 3.65 -11.04
CA ASN A 175 -16.35 2.40 -11.66
C ASN A 175 -14.96 2.47 -12.30
N GLU A 176 -14.32 3.64 -12.24
CA GLU A 176 -12.97 3.89 -12.74
C GLU A 176 -12.21 4.68 -11.68
N LEU A 177 -10.93 4.34 -11.49
CA LEU A 177 -10.02 5.02 -10.59
C LEU A 177 -8.63 5.13 -11.23
N GLU A 178 -8.09 6.35 -11.25
CA GLU A 178 -6.69 6.61 -11.56
C GLU A 178 -5.92 6.88 -10.26
N MET A 179 -4.80 6.21 -10.08
CA MET A 179 -3.90 6.37 -8.94
C MET A 179 -2.52 6.81 -9.42
N ARG A 180 -1.94 7.80 -8.75
CA ARG A 180 -0.60 8.32 -8.99
C ARG A 180 0.24 8.21 -7.73
N THR A 181 1.37 7.54 -7.87
CA THR A 181 2.31 7.24 -6.78
C THR A 181 3.68 7.84 -7.09
N PRO A 182 4.15 8.83 -6.31
CA PRO A 182 5.50 9.36 -6.43
C PRO A 182 6.56 8.32 -6.02
N PHE A 183 7.71 8.30 -6.70
CA PHE A 183 8.77 7.31 -6.41
C PHE A 183 9.43 7.53 -5.06
N GLU A 184 9.40 8.75 -4.52
CA GLU A 184 10.03 9.07 -3.24
C GLU A 184 9.43 8.27 -2.07
N GLY A 185 8.19 7.81 -2.18
CA GLY A 185 7.56 6.95 -1.18
C GLY A 185 8.19 5.56 -1.08
N PHE A 186 8.95 5.10 -2.09
CA PHE A 186 9.70 3.85 -2.05
C PHE A 186 11.09 4.01 -1.42
N LEU A 187 11.40 5.18 -0.85
CA LEU A 187 12.64 5.48 -0.13
C LEU A 187 13.91 5.17 -0.98
N LEU A 188 15.06 5.02 -0.33
CA LEU A 188 16.32 4.63 -0.97
C LEU A 188 16.58 3.14 -0.77
N ASN A 189 17.10 2.46 -1.78
CA ASN A 189 17.54 1.09 -1.63
C ASN A 189 18.67 1.02 -0.59
N LYS A 190 18.48 0.19 0.43
CA LYS A 190 19.36 0.08 1.60
C LYS A 190 20.82 -0.24 1.28
N ASP A 191 21.08 -0.97 0.20
CA ASP A 191 22.41 -1.45 -0.15
C ASP A 191 23.18 -0.49 -1.05
N THR A 192 22.47 0.40 -1.75
CA THR A 192 23.06 1.29 -2.75
C THR A 192 22.93 2.78 -2.43
N ASP A 193 22.07 3.15 -1.46
CA ASP A 193 21.69 4.53 -1.13
C ASP A 193 21.15 5.32 -2.35
N ARG A 194 20.64 4.61 -3.37
CA ARG A 194 20.00 5.19 -4.56
C ARG A 194 18.49 5.06 -4.47
N PRO A 195 17.70 5.89 -5.20
CA PRO A 195 16.26 5.72 -5.25
C PRO A 195 15.87 4.28 -5.58
N THR A 196 15.00 3.68 -4.77
CA THR A 196 14.53 2.29 -4.98
C THR A 196 13.82 2.13 -6.32
N LEU A 197 13.03 3.15 -6.70
CA LEU A 197 12.46 3.28 -8.03
C LEU A 197 12.96 4.55 -8.72
N GLN A 198 13.33 4.41 -9.99
CA GLN A 198 13.75 5.51 -10.85
C GLN A 198 13.36 5.25 -12.30
N LEU A 199 13.30 6.33 -13.10
CA LEU A 199 13.07 6.24 -14.53
C LEU A 199 14.16 5.38 -15.21
N GLY A 200 13.76 4.64 -16.24
CA GLY A 200 14.58 3.68 -16.96
C GLY A 200 14.57 2.27 -16.36
N MET A 201 14.13 2.10 -15.11
CA MET A 201 13.96 0.75 -14.53
C MET A 201 12.81 0.02 -15.20
N THR A 202 12.98 -1.29 -15.36
CA THR A 202 11.91 -2.20 -15.75
C THR A 202 11.50 -2.97 -14.51
N ILE A 203 10.20 -2.95 -14.20
CA ILE A 203 9.60 -3.61 -13.04
C ILE A 203 8.54 -4.60 -13.49
N ASN A 204 8.24 -5.57 -12.63
CA ASN A 204 7.07 -6.42 -12.75
C ASN A 204 5.99 -5.85 -11.83
N ILE A 205 4.79 -5.63 -12.36
CA ILE A 205 3.68 -5.03 -11.62
C ILE A 205 2.41 -5.85 -11.81
N SER A 206 1.63 -5.97 -10.74
CA SER A 206 0.31 -6.56 -10.73
C SER A 206 -0.68 -5.60 -10.08
N LEU A 207 -1.86 -5.48 -10.68
CA LEU A 207 -2.91 -4.56 -10.22
C LEU A 207 -4.02 -5.38 -9.56
N THR A 208 -4.39 -5.04 -8.35
CA THR A 208 -5.34 -5.79 -7.53
C THR A 208 -6.45 -4.88 -7.00
N LEU A 209 -7.68 -5.37 -7.07
CA LEU A 209 -8.82 -4.85 -6.33
C LEU A 209 -9.20 -5.89 -5.28
N GLU A 210 -9.23 -5.48 -4.02
CA GLU A 210 -9.55 -6.38 -2.92
C GLU A 210 -10.67 -5.78 -2.07
N ALA A 211 -11.75 -6.53 -1.89
CA ALA A 211 -12.87 -6.14 -1.04
C ALA A 211 -12.95 -7.08 0.15
N SER A 212 -13.12 -6.50 1.33
CA SER A 212 -13.30 -7.27 2.55
C SER A 212 -14.58 -8.07 2.48
N ALA A 213 -14.57 -9.15 3.24
CA ALA A 213 -15.56 -10.20 3.19
C ALA A 213 -16.92 -9.89 3.86
N GLU A 214 -17.17 -8.62 4.14
CA GLU A 214 -18.31 -8.12 4.91
C GLU A 214 -19.66 -8.58 4.36
N TYR A 215 -19.75 -8.93 3.07
CA TYR A 215 -20.95 -9.45 2.42
C TYR A 215 -20.87 -10.91 1.95
N SER A 216 -19.73 -11.59 2.09
CA SER A 216 -19.60 -12.98 1.64
C SER A 216 -19.91 -13.96 2.79
N ILE A 217 -20.48 -15.12 2.45
CA ILE A 217 -20.50 -16.30 3.33
C ILE A 217 -19.55 -17.28 2.64
N PRO A 218 -18.40 -17.64 3.23
CA PRO A 218 -18.12 -17.71 4.67
C PRO A 218 -17.33 -16.52 5.27
N ARG A 219 -17.47 -15.30 4.74
CA ARG A 219 -16.62 -14.13 5.05
C ARG A 219 -15.17 -14.30 4.56
N GLU A 220 -15.04 -14.71 3.30
CA GLU A 220 -13.79 -14.66 2.54
C GLU A 220 -13.62 -13.36 1.77
N TRP A 221 -12.38 -12.88 1.73
CA TRP A 221 -11.97 -11.74 0.93
C TRP A 221 -12.29 -12.00 -0.55
N ALA A 222 -12.76 -10.98 -1.24
CA ALA A 222 -12.98 -11.01 -2.68
C ALA A 222 -11.86 -10.24 -3.35
N THR A 223 -10.98 -10.96 -4.03
CA THR A 223 -9.79 -10.37 -4.64
C THR A 223 -9.75 -10.67 -6.13
N ASP A 224 -9.57 -9.61 -6.93
CA ASP A 224 -9.38 -9.68 -8.37
C ASP A 224 -8.02 -9.06 -8.70
N THR A 225 -7.10 -9.89 -9.18
CA THR A 225 -5.73 -9.51 -9.47
C THR A 225 -5.43 -9.74 -10.95
N ALA A 226 -4.91 -8.72 -11.62
CA ALA A 226 -4.48 -8.81 -13.00
C ALA A 226 -3.27 -9.75 -13.13
N ALA A 227 -3.05 -10.29 -14.33
CA ALA A 227 -1.78 -10.94 -14.64
C ALA A 227 -0.61 -9.93 -14.51
N THR A 228 0.54 -10.42 -14.04
CA THR A 228 1.74 -9.61 -13.94
C THR A 228 2.18 -9.12 -15.31
N ILE A 229 2.43 -7.82 -15.41
CA ILE A 229 3.01 -7.20 -16.61
C ILE A 229 4.39 -6.66 -16.29
N GLN A 230 5.26 -6.68 -17.29
CA GLN A 230 6.54 -5.99 -17.23
C GLN A 230 6.36 -4.56 -17.76
N TYR A 231 6.85 -3.58 -17.01
CA TYR A 231 6.69 -2.17 -17.32
C TYR A 231 8.00 -1.39 -17.13
N THR A 232 8.44 -0.67 -18.16
CA THR A 232 9.58 0.24 -18.05
C THR A 232 9.12 1.63 -17.63
N LEU A 233 9.64 2.11 -16.50
CA LEU A 233 9.34 3.43 -15.95
C LEU A 233 9.91 4.52 -16.86
N SER A 234 9.06 5.21 -17.61
CA SER A 234 9.47 6.37 -18.42
C SER A 234 8.78 7.64 -17.96
N ASN A 235 9.31 8.79 -18.37
CA ASN A 235 8.53 10.02 -18.30
C ASN A 235 7.26 9.84 -19.13
N SER A 236 6.14 10.32 -18.60
CA SER A 236 4.92 10.48 -19.39
C SER A 236 5.22 11.52 -20.47
N THR A 237 5.39 11.08 -21.72
CA THR A 237 5.30 11.96 -22.88
C THR A 237 3.83 12.18 -23.17
N THR A 238 3.20 13.02 -22.36
CA THR A 238 1.89 13.62 -22.63
C THR A 238 2.11 15.07 -22.96
#